data_AF-A0A920S811-F1
#
_entry.id   AF-A0A920S811-F1
#
_cell.length_a   1.000
_cell.length_b   1.000
_cell.length_c   1.000
_cell.angle_alpha   90.00
_cell.angle_beta   90.00
_cell.angle_gamma   90.00
#
_symmetry.space_group_name_H-M   'P 1'
#
loop_
_entity.id
_entity.type
_entity.pdbx_description
1 polymer ?
#
loop_
_entity_poly.entity_id
_entity_poly.type
_entity_poly.pdbx_seq_one_letter_code
_entity_poly.pdbx_strand_id
1 'polypeptide(L)'
;MPLIGKLPDGLYRRMMVERLSHEAQISITAIEKRVGVSFRTRPGDSVKDPQESRIARKLMSYLVHEPTIAEDLSPAMREELFAFSDDTFLSLLLRRVLEQNLTDTSTLLASFVGEPVHDVMVGLTTTPPSLTGAALQNEFIDGVRRFLEERNRDTYRSLAQGLHDDDSSERLAVYWKARRESDTGNVSETP
;
A
#
# COMPACT_ATOMS: atom_id res chain seq x y z
N MET A 1 9.66 -17.59 -38.52
CA MET A 1 8.70 -16.75 -37.77
C MET A 1 9.43 -15.98 -36.66
N PRO A 2 10.02 -14.79 -36.94
CA PRO A 2 10.85 -14.07 -35.96
C PRO A 2 10.30 -12.69 -35.50
N LEU A 3 9.06 -12.30 -35.87
CA LEU A 3 8.54 -10.95 -35.58
C LEU A 3 7.73 -10.86 -34.27
N ILE A 4 7.18 -11.97 -33.78
CA ILE A 4 6.34 -12.00 -32.56
C ILE A 4 7.16 -11.70 -31.30
N GLY A 5 8.44 -12.08 -31.28
CA GLY A 5 9.36 -11.81 -30.17
C GLY A 5 9.78 -10.33 -30.04
N LYS A 6 9.50 -9.50 -31.05
CA LYS A 6 9.82 -8.06 -31.05
C LYS A 6 8.64 -7.18 -30.65
N LEU A 7 7.46 -7.76 -30.43
CA LEU A 7 6.29 -7.02 -29.97
C LEU A 7 6.43 -6.75 -28.47
N PRO A 8 6.11 -5.52 -28.01
CA PRO A 8 6.09 -5.21 -26.59
C PRO A 8 5.10 -6.13 -25.86
N ASP A 9 5.43 -6.49 -24.63
CA ASP A 9 4.59 -7.34 -23.78
C ASP A 9 3.28 -6.59 -23.46
N GLY A 10 2.14 -7.26 -23.71
CA GLY A 10 0.82 -6.64 -23.55
C GLY A 10 -0.30 -7.40 -24.26
N LEU A 11 -1.53 -6.89 -24.11
CA LEU A 11 -2.77 -7.52 -24.60
C LEU A 11 -2.75 -7.80 -26.11
N TYR A 12 -2.20 -6.88 -26.90
CA TYR A 12 -2.12 -7.01 -28.36
C TYR A 12 -1.28 -8.22 -28.80
N ARG A 13 -0.12 -8.42 -28.15
CA ARG A 13 0.77 -9.56 -28.43
C ARG A 13 0.07 -10.89 -28.12
N ARG A 14 -0.74 -10.93 -27.06
CA ARG A 14 -1.54 -12.10 -26.68
C ARG A 14 -2.60 -12.44 -27.72
N MET A 15 -3.39 -11.46 -28.16
CA MET A 15 -4.41 -11.68 -29.21
C MET A 15 -3.79 -12.20 -30.51
N MET A 16 -2.61 -11.69 -30.89
CA MET A 16 -1.91 -12.18 -32.08
C MET A 16 -1.44 -13.63 -31.92
N VAL A 17 -0.91 -14.02 -30.76
CA VAL A 17 -0.45 -15.39 -30.49
C VAL A 17 -1.62 -16.37 -30.43
N GLU A 18 -2.74 -15.98 -29.81
CA GLU A 18 -3.96 -16.79 -29.76
C GLU A 18 -4.54 -17.00 -31.16
N ARG A 19 -4.58 -15.94 -31.99
CA ARG A 19 -5.02 -16.03 -33.38
C ARG A 19 -4.11 -16.92 -34.23
N LEU A 20 -2.80 -16.79 -34.09
CA LEU A 20 -1.82 -17.64 -34.77
C LEU A 20 -1.92 -19.10 -34.35
N SER A 21 -2.13 -19.37 -33.07
CA SER A 21 -2.36 -20.73 -32.56
C SER A 21 -3.61 -21.34 -33.18
N HIS A 22 -4.68 -20.56 -33.28
CA HIS A 22 -5.94 -21.01 -33.87
C HIS A 22 -5.83 -21.26 -35.37
N GLU A 23 -5.25 -20.32 -36.13
CA GLU A 23 -5.11 -20.42 -37.60
C GLU A 23 -4.11 -21.49 -38.02
N ALA A 24 -3.02 -21.67 -37.27
CA ALA A 24 -1.98 -22.66 -37.60
C ALA A 24 -2.26 -24.05 -36.99
N GLN A 25 -3.25 -24.19 -36.12
CA GLN A 25 -3.50 -25.40 -35.30
C GLN A 25 -2.27 -25.86 -34.50
N ILE A 26 -1.40 -24.92 -34.12
CA ILE A 26 -0.20 -25.18 -33.34
C ILE A 26 -0.48 -24.74 -31.90
N SER A 27 -0.12 -25.58 -30.92
CA SER A 27 -0.29 -25.20 -29.52
C SER A 27 0.54 -23.97 -29.18
N ILE A 28 -0.03 -23.06 -28.37
CA ILE A 28 0.68 -21.86 -27.87
C ILE A 28 2.02 -22.26 -27.23
N THR A 29 2.06 -23.39 -26.52
CA THR A 29 3.29 -23.94 -25.91
C THR A 29 4.39 -24.29 -26.91
N ALA A 30 4.04 -24.75 -28.11
CA ALA A 30 5.01 -25.03 -29.16
C ALA A 30 5.55 -23.74 -29.79
N ILE A 31 4.73 -22.68 -29.82
CA ILE A 31 5.14 -21.33 -30.26
C ILE A 31 6.08 -20.71 -29.21
N GLU A 32 5.76 -20.80 -27.91
CA GLU A 32 6.60 -20.34 -26.79
C GLU A 32 7.99 -20.97 -26.82
N LYS A 33 8.06 -22.30 -26.97
CA LYS A 33 9.33 -23.05 -27.03
C LYS A 33 10.22 -22.62 -28.19
N ARG A 34 9.62 -22.19 -29.31
CA ARG A 34 10.35 -21.79 -30.52
C ARG A 34 10.80 -20.33 -30.50
N VAL A 35 10.05 -19.46 -29.80
CA VAL A 35 10.36 -18.03 -29.66
C VAL A 35 11.20 -17.74 -28.42
N GLY A 36 11.25 -18.67 -27.45
CA GLY A 36 12.01 -18.50 -26.21
C GLY A 36 11.40 -17.50 -25.24
N VAL A 37 10.11 -17.19 -25.40
CA VAL A 37 9.37 -16.24 -24.57
C VAL A 37 8.07 -16.90 -24.11
N SER A 38 7.78 -16.80 -22.81
CA SER A 38 6.50 -17.23 -22.24
C SER A 38 5.43 -16.20 -22.56
N PHE A 39 4.38 -16.58 -23.29
CA PHE A 39 3.20 -15.73 -23.52
C PHE A 39 2.15 -15.91 -22.42
N ARG A 40 2.31 -16.94 -21.59
CA ARG A 40 1.63 -17.07 -20.31
C ARG A 40 2.26 -16.10 -19.31
N THR A 41 1.64 -14.95 -19.10
CA THR A 41 1.71 -14.30 -17.79
C THR A 41 1.10 -15.29 -16.80
N ARG A 42 1.92 -15.85 -15.91
CA ARG A 42 1.37 -16.45 -14.69
C ARG A 42 0.60 -15.34 -13.97
N PRO A 43 -0.63 -15.55 -13.49
CA PRO A 43 -1.16 -14.71 -12.44
C PRO A 43 -0.20 -14.88 -11.25
N GLY A 44 0.68 -13.92 -11.03
CA GLY A 44 1.78 -14.06 -10.08
C GLY A 44 3.13 -13.52 -10.50
N ASP A 45 3.27 -12.80 -11.62
CA ASP A 45 4.33 -11.78 -11.69
C ASP A 45 3.93 -10.65 -10.74
N SER A 46 4.16 -10.92 -9.46
CA SER A 46 4.04 -10.01 -8.34
C SER A 46 4.73 -8.70 -8.74
N VAL A 47 3.92 -7.69 -9.04
CA VAL A 47 4.17 -6.36 -8.49
C VAL A 47 4.64 -6.63 -7.07
N LYS A 48 5.89 -6.32 -6.75
CA LYS A 48 6.39 -6.49 -5.38
C LYS A 48 5.36 -5.80 -4.50
N ASP A 49 4.57 -6.60 -3.80
CA ASP A 49 3.60 -6.10 -2.84
C ASP A 49 4.39 -5.11 -2.00
N PRO A 50 3.98 -3.82 -1.91
CA PRO A 50 4.63 -2.91 -1.00
C PRO A 50 4.68 -3.63 0.35
N GLN A 51 5.90 -3.81 0.89
CA GLN A 51 6.10 -4.55 2.14
C GLN A 51 5.57 -3.70 3.29
N GLU A 52 4.25 -3.63 3.37
CA GLU A 52 3.52 -2.97 4.43
C GLU A 52 3.68 -3.77 5.71
N SER A 53 3.77 -3.05 6.83
CA SER A 53 3.85 -3.68 8.14
C SER A 53 2.58 -4.50 8.38
N ARG A 54 2.67 -5.52 9.25
CA ARG A 54 1.51 -6.34 9.61
C ARG A 54 0.37 -5.49 10.19
N ILE A 55 0.71 -4.42 10.91
CA ILE A 55 -0.25 -3.46 11.46
C ILE A 55 -0.90 -2.67 10.32
N ALA A 56 -0.12 -2.14 9.38
CA ALA A 56 -0.66 -1.43 8.22
C ALA A 56 -1.62 -2.31 7.40
N ARG A 57 -1.26 -3.57 7.16
CA ARG A 57 -2.14 -4.52 6.43
C ARG A 57 -3.45 -4.79 7.16
N LYS A 58 -3.42 -4.88 8.48
CA LYS A 58 -4.61 -5.04 9.33
C LYS A 58 -5.50 -3.80 9.27
N LEU A 59 -4.91 -2.60 9.38
CA LEU A 59 -5.63 -1.33 9.27
C LEU A 59 -6.26 -1.13 7.90
N MET A 60 -5.53 -1.44 6.81
CA MET A 60 -6.09 -1.41 5.46
C MET A 60 -7.24 -2.38 5.30
N SER A 61 -7.16 -3.59 5.87
CA SER A 61 -8.28 -4.54 5.86
C SER A 61 -9.51 -3.93 6.53
N TYR A 62 -9.37 -3.33 7.72
CA TYR A 62 -10.49 -2.68 8.40
C TYR A 62 -11.10 -1.56 7.58
N LEU A 63 -10.25 -0.70 7.00
CA LEU A 63 -10.68 0.43 6.20
C LEU A 63 -11.38 0.01 4.89
N VAL A 64 -10.98 -1.12 4.30
CA VAL A 64 -11.65 -1.67 3.12
C VAL A 64 -13.05 -2.17 3.44
N HIS A 65 -13.21 -2.86 4.56
CA HIS A 65 -14.51 -3.43 4.97
C HIS A 65 -15.46 -2.40 5.56
N GLU A 66 -14.96 -1.37 6.23
CA GLU A 66 -15.77 -0.31 6.83
C GLU A 66 -15.13 1.06 6.58
N PRO A 67 -15.26 1.65 5.37
CA PRO A 67 -14.59 2.90 5.01
C PRO A 67 -14.92 4.09 5.92
N THR A 68 -16.13 4.10 6.46
CA THR A 68 -16.63 5.17 7.35
C THR A 68 -15.82 5.31 8.64
N ILE A 69 -15.09 4.27 9.09
CA ILE A 69 -14.26 4.36 10.30
C ILE A 69 -13.12 5.38 10.17
N ALA A 70 -12.77 5.80 8.94
CA ALA A 70 -11.81 6.87 8.73
C ALA A 70 -12.28 8.22 9.29
N GLU A 71 -13.59 8.45 9.35
CA GLU A 71 -14.16 9.69 9.88
C GLU A 71 -13.99 9.82 11.40
N ASP A 72 -13.81 8.70 12.10
CA ASP A 72 -13.62 8.68 13.55
C ASP A 72 -12.19 9.07 13.98
N LEU A 73 -11.25 9.14 13.03
CA LEU A 73 -9.90 9.61 13.32
C LEU A 73 -9.90 11.11 13.62
N SER A 74 -9.21 11.50 14.70
CA SER A 74 -9.02 12.91 15.03
C SER A 74 -8.21 13.63 13.94
N PRO A 75 -8.42 14.95 13.73
CA PRO A 75 -7.66 15.72 12.75
C PRO A 75 -6.14 15.61 12.95
N ALA A 76 -5.68 15.65 14.21
CA ALA A 76 -4.27 15.50 14.54
C ALA A 76 -3.69 14.14 14.11
N MET A 77 -4.42 13.04 14.31
CA MET A 77 -3.97 11.70 13.87
C MET A 77 -3.91 11.59 12.35
N ARG A 78 -4.84 12.24 11.63
CA ARG A 78 -4.82 12.27 10.15
C ARG A 78 -3.62 13.05 9.63
N GLU A 79 -3.37 14.23 10.19
CA GLU A 79 -2.20 15.05 9.85
C GLU A 79 -0.90 14.29 10.10
N GLU A 80 -0.79 13.59 11.23
CA GLU A 80 0.38 12.78 11.56
C GLU A 80 0.57 11.63 10.55
N LEU A 81 -0.50 10.89 10.23
CA LEU A 81 -0.47 9.81 9.23
C LEU A 81 -0.05 10.28 7.83
N PHE A 82 -0.48 11.47 7.43
CA PHE A 82 -0.11 12.06 6.14
C PHE A 82 1.31 12.63 6.15
N ALA A 83 1.76 13.22 7.26
CA ALA A 83 3.09 13.79 7.39
C ALA A 83 4.21 12.73 7.33
N PHE A 84 3.99 11.56 7.91
CA PHE A 84 5.02 10.50 7.97
C PHE A 84 4.99 9.53 6.80
N SER A 85 3.90 9.49 6.03
CA SER A 85 3.60 8.29 5.24
C SER A 85 3.04 8.57 3.86
N ASP A 86 3.48 9.65 3.20
CA ASP A 86 3.19 9.89 1.77
C ASP A 86 3.57 8.69 0.87
N ASP A 87 4.50 7.83 1.31
CA ASP A 87 4.95 6.64 0.58
C ASP A 87 4.25 5.33 0.95
N THR A 88 3.33 5.32 1.93
CA THR A 88 2.67 4.07 2.36
C THR A 88 1.30 3.89 1.71
N PHE A 89 0.99 2.65 1.40
CA PHE A 89 -0.28 2.29 0.80
C PHE A 89 -1.46 2.54 1.76
N LEU A 90 -1.25 2.41 3.07
CA LEU A 90 -2.25 2.77 4.08
C LEU A 90 -2.65 4.25 4.01
N SER A 91 -1.68 5.16 3.93
CA SER A 91 -1.99 6.60 3.86
C SER A 91 -2.62 7.00 2.54
N LEU A 92 -2.19 6.38 1.43
CA LEU A 92 -2.85 6.58 0.13
C LEU A 92 -4.32 6.14 0.17
N LEU A 93 -4.58 4.97 0.76
CA LEU A 93 -5.94 4.46 0.93
C LEU A 93 -6.79 5.41 1.80
N LEU A 94 -6.27 5.81 2.96
CA LEU A 94 -6.96 6.71 3.87
C LEU A 94 -7.27 8.07 3.23
N ARG A 95 -6.30 8.62 2.50
CA ARG A 95 -6.44 9.89 1.79
C ARG A 95 -7.55 9.80 0.75
N ARG A 96 -7.58 8.72 -0.04
CA ARG A 96 -8.62 8.53 -1.06
C ARG A 96 -10.01 8.36 -0.44
N VAL A 97 -10.13 7.62 0.66
CA VAL A 97 -11.40 7.48 1.40
C VAL A 97 -11.92 8.85 1.86
N LEU A 98 -11.05 9.66 2.47
CA LEU A 98 -11.44 10.96 3.02
C LEU A 98 -11.66 12.04 1.95
N GLU A 99 -10.83 12.11 0.91
CA GLU A 99 -10.95 13.12 -0.14
C GLU A 99 -12.16 12.88 -1.04
N GLN A 100 -12.53 11.61 -1.27
CA GLN A 100 -13.66 11.24 -2.13
C GLN A 100 -14.93 10.88 -1.34
N ASN A 101 -14.90 10.98 0.00
CA ASN A 101 -16.00 10.60 0.90
C ASN A 101 -16.57 9.21 0.59
N LEU A 102 -15.68 8.22 0.48
CA LEU A 102 -16.05 6.85 0.13
C LEU A 102 -16.62 6.16 1.35
N THR A 103 -17.88 5.72 1.27
CA THR A 103 -18.60 5.11 2.41
C THR A 103 -18.77 3.61 2.27
N ASP A 104 -18.64 3.07 1.06
CA ASP A 104 -18.84 1.66 0.78
C ASP A 104 -17.63 0.99 0.12
N THR A 105 -17.43 -0.28 0.45
CA THR A 105 -16.31 -1.09 -0.06
C THR A 105 -16.31 -1.17 -1.60
N SER A 106 -17.48 -1.21 -2.24
CA SER A 106 -17.56 -1.41 -3.69
C SER A 106 -17.08 -0.19 -4.46
N THR A 107 -17.49 1.01 -4.04
CA THR A 107 -17.02 2.29 -4.59
C THR A 107 -15.57 2.53 -4.23
N LEU A 108 -15.15 2.11 -3.03
CA LEU A 108 -13.73 2.14 -2.66
C LEU A 108 -12.89 1.32 -3.63
N LEU A 109 -13.22 0.05 -3.87
CA LEU A 109 -12.50 -0.78 -4.84
C LEU A 109 -12.56 -0.22 -6.26
N ALA A 110 -13.72 0.30 -6.67
CA ALA A 110 -13.89 0.93 -7.98
C ALA A 110 -12.92 2.11 -8.20
N SER A 111 -12.62 2.88 -7.14
CA SER A 111 -11.68 4.00 -7.19
C SER A 111 -10.22 3.60 -7.49
N PHE A 112 -9.89 2.31 -7.35
CA PHE A 112 -8.56 1.76 -7.62
C PHE A 112 -8.47 0.98 -8.93
N VAL A 113 -9.56 0.87 -9.70
CA VAL A 113 -9.56 0.06 -10.94
C VAL A 113 -8.52 0.58 -11.93
N GLY A 114 -7.65 -0.32 -12.39
CA GLY A 114 -6.56 0.00 -13.32
C GLY A 114 -5.26 0.41 -12.62
N GLU A 115 -5.25 0.56 -11.29
CA GLU A 115 -4.02 0.78 -10.52
C GLU A 115 -3.40 -0.57 -10.09
N PRO A 116 -2.06 -0.67 -9.99
CA PRO A 116 -1.37 -1.90 -9.56
C PRO A 116 -1.82 -2.43 -8.19
N VAL A 117 -2.33 -1.54 -7.35
CA VAL A 117 -2.76 -1.83 -5.98
C VAL A 117 -4.16 -2.44 -5.91
N HIS A 118 -4.92 -2.45 -7.00
CA HIS A 118 -6.28 -2.99 -7.04
C HIS A 118 -6.34 -4.46 -6.61
N ASP A 119 -5.41 -5.29 -7.08
CA ASP A 119 -5.40 -6.72 -6.74
C ASP A 119 -5.11 -6.95 -5.25
N VAL A 120 -4.30 -6.09 -4.64
CA VAL A 120 -4.02 -6.10 -3.19
C VAL A 120 -5.28 -5.77 -2.42
N MET A 121 -6.01 -4.75 -2.84
CA MET A 121 -7.27 -4.31 -2.23
C MET A 121 -8.35 -5.39 -2.30
N VAL A 122 -8.49 -6.03 -3.45
CA VAL A 122 -9.39 -7.18 -3.61
C VAL A 122 -8.96 -8.32 -2.69
N GLY A 123 -7.66 -8.59 -2.57
CA GLY A 123 -7.13 -9.57 -1.62
C GLY A 123 -7.53 -9.30 -0.17
N LEU A 124 -7.53 -8.03 0.26
CA LEU A 124 -7.92 -7.64 1.63
C LEU A 124 -9.40 -7.89 1.94
N THR A 125 -10.28 -7.94 0.93
CA THR A 125 -11.70 -8.26 1.13
C THR A 125 -11.96 -9.73 1.45
N THR A 126 -11.04 -10.62 1.09
CA THR A 126 -11.24 -12.08 1.23
C THR A 126 -11.36 -12.54 2.66
N THR A 127 -10.77 -11.80 3.60
CA THR A 127 -10.81 -12.11 5.03
C THR A 127 -11.51 -10.96 5.75
N PRO A 128 -12.80 -11.13 6.11
CA PRO A 128 -13.51 -10.11 6.87
C PRO A 128 -12.94 -9.97 8.28
N PRO A 129 -12.98 -8.76 8.87
CA PRO A 129 -12.59 -8.55 10.25
C PRO A 129 -13.48 -9.36 11.20
N SER A 130 -12.87 -9.88 12.28
CA SER A 130 -13.58 -10.59 13.34
C SER A 130 -14.39 -9.66 14.26
N LEU A 131 -14.10 -8.37 14.21
CA LEU A 131 -14.74 -7.32 15.00
C LEU A 131 -15.65 -6.50 14.10
N THR A 132 -16.73 -5.95 14.66
CA THR A 132 -17.72 -5.16 13.92
C THR A 132 -18.17 -3.94 14.73
N GLY A 133 -18.54 -2.85 14.05
CA GLY A 133 -19.08 -1.64 14.68
C GLY A 133 -18.10 -1.00 15.66
N ALA A 134 -18.59 -0.56 16.83
CA ALA A 134 -17.78 0.17 17.81
C ALA A 134 -16.49 -0.57 18.26
N ALA A 135 -16.51 -1.91 18.29
CA ALA A 135 -15.31 -2.68 18.61
C ALA A 135 -14.24 -2.59 17.51
N LEU A 136 -14.66 -2.56 16.24
CA LEU A 136 -13.76 -2.37 15.10
C LEU A 136 -13.22 -0.94 15.08
N GLN A 137 -14.08 0.06 15.31
CA GLN A 137 -13.69 1.49 15.37
C GLN A 137 -12.59 1.72 16.41
N ASN A 138 -12.78 1.24 17.64
CA ASN A 138 -11.77 1.39 18.70
C ASN A 138 -10.46 0.68 18.37
N GLU A 139 -10.52 -0.56 17.86
CA GLU A 139 -9.32 -1.30 17.46
C GLU A 139 -8.59 -0.64 16.29
N PHE A 140 -9.33 -0.01 15.37
CA PHE A 140 -8.75 0.75 14.27
C PHE A 140 -8.00 1.98 14.78
N ILE A 141 -8.63 2.80 15.65
CA ILE A 141 -8.01 3.99 16.25
C ILE A 141 -6.77 3.61 17.06
N ASP A 142 -6.87 2.59 17.92
CA ASP A 142 -5.72 2.11 18.70
C ASP A 142 -4.63 1.51 17.81
N GLY A 143 -5.01 0.83 16.73
CA GLY A 143 -4.07 0.30 15.74
C GLY A 143 -3.33 1.41 15.01
N VAL A 144 -4.01 2.51 14.65
CA VAL A 144 -3.38 3.70 14.06
C VAL A 144 -2.37 4.32 15.03
N ARG A 145 -2.73 4.47 16.31
CA ARG A 145 -1.80 4.99 17.33
C ARG A 145 -0.54 4.13 17.42
N ARG A 146 -0.70 2.79 17.50
CA ARG A 146 0.42 1.85 17.53
C ARG A 146 1.28 1.91 16.26
N PHE A 147 0.65 2.09 15.10
CA PHE A 147 1.37 2.24 13.83
C PHE A 147 2.25 3.50 13.82
N LEU A 148 1.70 4.64 14.27
CA LEU A 148 2.43 5.89 14.40
C LEU A 148 3.58 5.77 15.41
N GLU A 149 3.35 5.15 16.57
CA GLU A 149 4.39 4.89 17.57
C GLU A 149 5.53 4.02 17.02
N GLU A 150 5.22 2.96 16.26
CA GLU A 150 6.21 2.09 15.62
C GLU A 150 7.05 2.89 14.61
N ARG A 151 6.41 3.70 13.76
CA ARG A 151 7.07 4.55 12.77
C ARG A 151 7.94 5.64 13.41
N ASN A 152 7.46 6.27 14.46
CA ASN A 152 8.22 7.26 15.21
C ASN A 152 9.48 6.61 15.80
N ARG A 153 9.35 5.42 16.41
CA ARG A 153 10.50 4.67 16.95
C ARG A 153 11.53 4.31 15.87
N ASP A 154 11.10 3.86 14.71
CA ASP A 154 12.01 3.50 13.63
C ASP A 154 12.72 4.72 13.03
N THR A 155 12.00 5.84 12.92
CA THR A 155 12.59 7.13 12.51
C THR A 155 13.66 7.58 13.51
N TYR A 156 13.37 7.50 14.81
CA TYR A 156 14.34 7.83 15.85
C TYR A 156 15.57 6.93 15.84
N ARG A 157 15.40 5.63 15.61
CA ARG A 157 16.51 4.69 15.47
C ARG A 157 17.37 5.03 14.27
N SER A 158 16.76 5.32 13.12
CA SER A 158 17.48 5.73 11.91
C SER A 158 18.24 7.04 12.11
N LEU A 159 17.64 8.03 12.78
CA LEU A 159 18.31 9.30 13.09
C LEU A 159 19.47 9.12 14.06
N ALA A 160 19.30 8.29 15.10
CA ALA A 160 20.36 7.99 16.07
C ALA A 160 21.52 7.21 15.43
N GLN A 161 21.24 6.28 14.53
CA GLN A 161 22.26 5.56 13.79
C GLN A 161 22.99 6.47 12.80
N GLY A 162 22.25 7.33 12.08
CA GLY A 162 22.83 8.34 11.20
C GLY A 162 23.70 9.36 11.93
N LEU A 163 23.43 9.61 13.22
CA LEU A 163 24.29 10.41 14.08
C LEU A 163 25.57 9.65 14.45
N HIS A 164 25.46 8.37 14.80
CA HIS A 164 26.61 7.54 15.14
C HIS A 164 27.60 7.39 13.96
N ASP A 165 27.08 7.34 12.73
CA ASP A 165 27.89 7.22 11.51
C ASP A 165 28.51 8.55 11.05
N ASP A 166 28.00 9.70 11.52
CA ASP A 166 28.46 11.06 11.17
C ASP A 166 28.02 12.07 12.24
N ASP A 167 28.95 12.46 13.12
CA ASP A 167 28.72 13.39 14.24
C ASP A 167 28.68 14.88 13.81
N SER A 168 28.36 15.18 12.55
CA SER A 168 28.26 16.56 12.08
C SER A 168 27.20 17.36 12.83
N SER A 169 27.48 18.66 13.03
CA SER A 169 26.57 19.60 13.70
C SER A 169 25.19 19.69 13.04
N GLU A 170 25.13 19.41 11.73
CA GLU A 170 23.89 19.37 10.95
C GLU A 170 23.01 18.18 11.34
N ARG A 171 23.57 16.97 11.47
CA ARG A 171 22.83 15.78 11.91
C ARG A 171 22.39 15.88 13.37
N LEU A 172 23.22 16.49 14.23
CA LEU A 172 22.83 16.83 15.60
C LEU A 172 21.63 17.78 15.64
N ALA A 173 21.62 18.82 14.81
CA ALA A 173 20.50 19.77 14.73
C ALA A 173 19.21 19.09 14.29
N VAL A 174 19.26 18.19 13.30
CA VAL A 174 18.12 17.39 12.84
C VAL A 174 17.59 16.48 13.95
N TYR A 175 18.46 15.76 14.65
CA TYR A 175 18.08 14.88 15.77
C TYR A 175 17.42 15.66 16.91
N TRP A 176 17.99 16.79 17.34
CA TRP A 176 17.45 17.61 18.42
C TRP A 176 16.17 18.37 18.05
N LYS A 177 15.95 18.64 16.76
CA LYS A 177 14.70 19.20 16.26
C LYS A 177 13.58 18.16 16.35
N ALA A 178 13.80 16.97 15.79
CA ALA A 178 12.84 15.87 15.86
C ALA A 178 12.46 15.55 17.32
N ARG A 179 13.47 15.42 18.20
CA ARG A 179 13.25 15.11 19.62
C ARG A 179 12.42 16.15 20.38
N ARG A 180 12.57 17.44 20.05
CA ARG A 180 11.75 18.50 20.65
C ARG A 180 10.30 18.43 20.19
N GLU A 181 10.08 18.14 18.91
CA GLU A 181 8.74 18.03 18.32
C GLU A 181 7.94 16.87 18.95
N SER A 182 8.58 15.73 19.22
CA SER A 182 7.93 14.62 19.94
C SER A 182 7.64 14.91 21.41
N ASP A 183 8.51 15.66 22.10
CA ASP A 183 8.27 16.02 23.50
C ASP A 183 7.13 17.05 23.61
N THR A 184 6.98 17.96 22.66
CA THR A 184 5.86 18.93 22.64
C THR A 184 4.51 18.31 22.28
N GLY A 185 4.48 17.22 21.51
CA GLY A 185 3.26 16.45 21.23
C GLY A 185 2.64 15.78 22.46
N ASN A 186 3.45 15.51 23.49
CA ASN A 186 3.00 14.91 24.75
C ASN A 186 2.59 15.91 25.85
N VAL A 187 2.80 17.22 25.64
CA VAL A 187 2.58 18.26 26.67
C VAL A 187 1.33 19.10 26.41
N SER A 188 0.57 18.80 25.35
CA SER A 188 -0.66 19.52 25.00
C SER A 188 -1.94 18.82 25.48
N GLU A 189 -1.94 18.30 26.72
CA GLU A 189 -3.18 18.14 27.49
C GLU A 189 -2.94 18.53 28.95
N THR A 190 -3.82 19.41 29.43
CA THR A 190 -4.06 19.92 30.80
C THR A 190 -3.27 21.15 31.28
N PRO A 191 -3.94 22.06 32.03
CA PRO A 191 -5.24 21.91 32.70
C PRO A 191 -6.42 22.67 32.06
#